data_AF-A0A6A6Y3A2-F1
#
_entry.id   AF-A0A6A6Y3A2-F1
#
_cell.length_a   1.000
_cell.length_b   1.000
_cell.length_c   1.000
_cell.angle_alpha   90.00
_cell.angle_beta   90.00
_cell.angle_gamma   90.00
#
_symmetry.space_group_name_H-M   'P 1'
#
loop_
_entity.id
_entity.type
_entity.pdbx_description
1 polymer ?
#
loop_
_entity_poly.entity_id
_entity_poly.type
_entity_poly.pdbx_seq_one_letter_code
_entity_poly.pdbx_strand_id
1 'polypeptide(L)'
;YMGDPVRKAILFKGLARTTLSLARVPLPRIGSFTFHDNGTIALSNRPLTSTLAIMESYGTPKAIEPNTTYASVEPYISDLLAYHDRRFLNQPNAVLSHADGQRQMAQKVLLRAIGHHFLPRDLRNGPYALRLTDLHQSNIFVDKFWNITYLIDLEWVCSLPMDMLGAPYWLTGLGIDQIHDKALQTYDSVCQEYVRIFREEEEALRGSQSSLRLSELMHSAWTDGRYWYYLCLTSLNGMYTISPSIETFLSSI
;
A
#
# COMPACT_ATOMS: atom_id res chain seq x y z
N TYR A 1 14.98 14.62 9.32
CA TYR A 1 13.65 14.81 9.94
C TYR A 1 13.52 14.10 11.29
N MET A 2 14.28 13.04 11.62
CA MET A 2 14.21 12.35 12.93
C MET A 2 14.71 13.15 14.16
N GLY A 3 15.27 14.35 13.97
CA GLY A 3 15.87 15.15 15.05
C GLY A 3 14.89 16.03 15.84
N ASP A 4 13.64 16.16 15.41
CA ASP A 4 12.60 16.95 16.10
C ASP A 4 11.39 16.05 16.41
N PRO A 5 11.36 15.42 17.60
CA PRO A 5 10.30 14.46 17.94
C PRO A 5 8.91 15.12 18.04
N VAL A 6 8.84 16.41 18.39
CA VAL A 6 7.58 17.13 18.54
C VAL A 6 6.96 17.36 17.18
N ARG A 7 7.70 17.93 16.23
CA ARG A 7 7.20 18.17 14.86
C ARG A 7 6.89 16.86 14.13
N LYS A 8 7.71 15.83 14.32
CA LYS A 8 7.45 14.49 13.78
C LYS A 8 6.10 13.94 14.25
N ALA A 9 5.81 14.04 15.55
CA ALA A 9 4.53 13.60 16.10
C ALA A 9 3.35 14.40 15.51
N ILE A 10 3.50 15.71 15.30
CA ILE A 10 2.47 16.55 14.65
C ILE A 10 2.21 16.09 13.22
N LEU A 11 3.26 15.82 12.44
CA LEU A 11 3.13 15.28 11.09
C LEU A 11 2.39 13.93 11.09
N PHE A 12 2.74 13.02 12.01
CA PHE A 12 2.12 11.70 12.11
C PHE A 12 0.62 11.81 12.44
N LYS A 13 0.24 12.76 13.32
CA LYS A 13 -1.17 13.08 13.58
C LYS A 13 -1.90 13.56 12.33
N GLY A 14 -1.28 14.46 11.56
CA GLY A 14 -1.82 14.93 10.29
C GLY A 14 -2.06 13.80 9.29
N LEU A 15 -1.07 12.90 9.15
CA LEU A 15 -1.17 11.73 8.28
C LEU A 15 -2.26 10.77 8.75
N ALA A 16 -2.32 10.47 10.06
CA ALA A 16 -3.36 9.62 10.64
C ALA A 16 -4.77 10.18 10.38
N ARG A 17 -4.99 11.47 10.65
CA ARG A 17 -6.27 12.15 10.37
C ARG A 17 -6.65 12.10 8.89
N THR A 18 -5.69 12.28 8.00
CA THR A 18 -5.90 12.19 6.55
C THR A 18 -6.37 10.79 6.16
N THR A 19 -5.66 9.74 6.59
CA THR A 19 -6.02 8.34 6.33
C THR A 19 -7.39 8.00 6.93
N LEU A 20 -7.66 8.40 8.17
CA LEU A 20 -8.96 8.17 8.83
C LEU A 20 -10.11 8.87 8.10
N SER A 21 -9.87 10.06 7.55
CA SER A 21 -10.85 10.80 6.76
C SER A 21 -11.15 10.11 5.43
N LEU A 22 -10.10 9.64 4.72
CA LEU A 22 -10.26 8.91 3.45
C LEU A 22 -10.97 7.56 3.65
N ALA A 23 -10.68 6.87 4.76
CA ALA A 23 -11.28 5.59 5.11
C ALA A 23 -12.62 5.72 5.87
N ARG A 24 -13.17 6.94 6.01
CA ARG A 24 -14.40 7.18 6.77
C ARG A 24 -15.62 6.49 6.16
N VAL A 25 -15.69 6.42 4.83
CA VAL A 25 -16.82 5.83 4.11
C VAL A 25 -16.36 4.55 3.42
N PRO A 26 -16.81 3.37 3.87
CA PRO A 26 -16.53 2.12 3.19
C PRO A 26 -17.11 2.15 1.76
N LEU A 27 -16.34 1.62 0.82
CA LEU A 27 -16.70 1.52 -0.58
C LEU A 27 -17.08 0.07 -0.92
N PRO A 28 -17.93 -0.15 -1.95
CA PRO A 28 -18.50 -1.46 -2.23
C PRO A 28 -17.57 -2.41 -3.01
N ARG A 29 -16.46 -1.90 -3.56
CA ARG A 29 -15.56 -2.66 -4.44
C ARG A 29 -14.18 -2.02 -4.54
N ILE A 30 -13.19 -2.77 -5.00
CA ILE A 30 -11.88 -2.28 -5.40
C ILE A 30 -11.99 -1.65 -6.80
N GLY A 31 -11.44 -0.46 -6.99
CA GLY A 31 -11.51 0.27 -8.26
C GLY A 31 -11.14 1.75 -8.12
N SER A 32 -11.31 2.51 -9.20
CA SER A 32 -11.14 3.97 -9.22
C SER A 32 -12.43 4.65 -9.69
N PHE A 33 -12.61 5.90 -9.28
CA PHE A 33 -13.75 6.69 -9.71
C PHE A 33 -13.58 7.16 -11.16
N THR A 34 -14.68 7.12 -11.91
CA THR A 34 -14.84 7.74 -13.23
C THR A 34 -15.65 9.02 -13.04
N PHE A 35 -15.15 10.12 -13.59
CA PHE A 35 -15.88 11.38 -13.72
C PHE A 35 -16.47 11.41 -15.11
N HIS A 36 -17.79 11.45 -15.20
CA HIS A 36 -18.50 11.45 -16.47
C HIS A 36 -18.79 12.88 -16.93
N ASP A 37 -18.90 13.11 -18.24
CA ASP A 37 -19.19 14.42 -18.83
C ASP A 37 -20.56 14.99 -18.40
N ASN A 38 -21.47 14.13 -17.95
CA ASN A 38 -22.76 14.51 -17.38
C ASN A 38 -22.69 14.95 -15.90
N GLY A 39 -21.48 15.05 -15.33
CA GLY A 39 -21.24 15.47 -13.96
C GLY A 39 -21.42 14.38 -12.89
N THR A 40 -21.73 13.13 -13.27
CA THR A 40 -21.81 12.03 -12.31
C THR A 40 -20.44 11.42 -12.02
N ILE A 41 -20.31 10.87 -10.81
CA ILE A 41 -19.10 10.17 -10.36
C ILE A 41 -19.50 8.73 -10.05
N ALA A 42 -18.79 7.76 -10.63
CA ALA A 42 -19.07 6.35 -10.44
C ALA A 42 -17.81 5.57 -10.10
N LEU A 43 -17.88 4.64 -9.15
CA LEU A 43 -16.79 3.69 -8.87
C LEU A 43 -16.82 2.57 -9.91
N SER A 44 -16.42 2.88 -11.14
CA SER A 44 -16.59 2.03 -12.31
C SER A 44 -15.31 1.71 -13.05
N ASN A 45 -14.16 2.27 -12.69
CA ASN A 45 -12.89 2.01 -13.38
C ASN A 45 -11.96 1.08 -12.61
N ARG A 46 -10.97 0.52 -13.30
CA ARG A 46 -9.90 -0.28 -12.72
C ARG A 46 -9.14 0.48 -11.63
N PRO A 47 -8.62 -0.21 -10.60
CA PRO A 47 -7.81 0.40 -9.55
C PRO A 47 -6.45 0.84 -10.12
N LEU A 48 -6.43 1.98 -10.80
CA LEU A 48 -5.24 2.51 -11.45
C LEU A 48 -4.39 3.25 -10.42
N THR A 49 -3.47 2.52 -9.79
CA THR A 49 -2.50 3.09 -8.84
C THR A 49 -1.35 3.79 -9.58
N SER A 50 -0.63 4.69 -8.91
CA SER A 50 0.55 5.35 -9.51
C SER A 50 1.59 4.34 -9.99
N THR A 51 1.84 3.28 -9.22
CA THR A 51 2.71 2.16 -9.62
C THR A 51 2.28 1.54 -10.95
N LEU A 52 0.99 1.24 -11.13
CA LEU A 52 0.51 0.64 -12.38
C LEU A 52 0.63 1.61 -13.55
N ALA A 53 0.34 2.91 -13.33
CA ALA A 53 0.54 3.93 -14.35
C ALA A 53 2.01 4.05 -14.78
N ILE A 54 2.95 3.99 -13.84
CA ILE A 54 4.38 3.97 -14.13
C ILE A 54 4.78 2.71 -14.89
N MET A 55 4.30 1.52 -14.49
CA MET A 55 4.61 0.28 -15.22
C MET A 55 4.14 0.35 -16.67
N GLU A 56 2.93 0.86 -16.90
CA GLU A 56 2.34 1.02 -18.23
C GLU A 56 3.05 2.07 -19.07
N SER A 57 3.49 3.19 -18.47
CA SER A 57 4.25 4.23 -19.19
C SER A 57 5.61 3.72 -19.67
N TYR A 58 6.19 2.74 -18.97
CA TYR A 58 7.39 2.01 -19.40
C TYR A 58 7.12 0.84 -20.36
N GLY A 59 5.90 0.72 -20.88
CA GLY A 59 5.55 -0.26 -21.92
C GLY A 59 5.04 -1.61 -21.39
N THR A 60 4.74 -1.74 -20.09
CA THR A 60 4.10 -2.96 -19.57
C THR A 60 2.67 -3.07 -20.11
N PRO A 61 2.29 -4.18 -20.77
CA PRO A 61 0.91 -4.38 -21.20
C PRO A 61 -0.06 -4.46 -20.02
N LYS A 62 -1.23 -3.82 -20.15
CA LYS A 62 -2.28 -3.76 -19.11
C LYS A 62 -2.76 -5.14 -18.70
N ALA A 63 -2.62 -5.52 -17.44
CA ALA A 63 -3.23 -6.76 -16.92
C ALA A 63 -4.71 -6.59 -16.57
N ILE A 64 -5.12 -5.36 -16.22
CA ILE A 64 -6.49 -5.04 -15.83
C ILE A 64 -7.11 -4.15 -16.89
N GLU A 65 -8.20 -4.61 -17.50
CA GLU A 65 -8.91 -3.88 -18.53
C GLU A 65 -9.62 -2.63 -17.97
N PRO A 66 -9.78 -1.56 -18.77
CA PRO A 66 -10.62 -0.43 -18.40
C PRO A 66 -12.01 -0.88 -17.96
N ASN A 67 -12.61 -0.16 -17.02
CA ASN A 67 -13.94 -0.47 -16.45
C ASN A 67 -14.04 -1.77 -15.63
N THR A 68 -12.92 -2.40 -15.30
CA THR A 68 -12.90 -3.57 -14.40
C THR A 68 -12.94 -3.12 -12.95
N THR A 69 -13.71 -3.78 -12.10
CA THR A 69 -13.70 -3.55 -10.64
C THR A 69 -13.79 -4.90 -9.93
N TYR A 70 -13.37 -4.97 -8.66
CA TYR A 70 -13.34 -6.24 -7.93
C TYR A 70 -14.21 -6.22 -6.69
N ALA A 71 -15.05 -7.24 -6.55
CA ALA A 71 -15.84 -7.47 -5.35
C ALA A 71 -15.04 -8.22 -4.25
N SER A 72 -13.91 -8.83 -4.60
CA SER A 72 -13.02 -9.53 -3.67
C SER A 72 -11.54 -9.23 -3.93
N VAL A 73 -10.70 -9.49 -2.94
CA VAL A 73 -9.25 -9.17 -2.95
C VAL A 73 -8.47 -10.13 -3.85
N GLU A 74 -8.81 -11.42 -3.87
CA GLU A 74 -8.07 -12.45 -4.60
C GLU A 74 -7.91 -12.20 -6.11
N PRO A 75 -8.97 -11.88 -6.88
CA PRO A 75 -8.81 -11.58 -8.31
C PRO A 75 -7.98 -10.31 -8.54
N TYR A 76 -8.10 -9.30 -7.68
CA TYR A 76 -7.26 -8.11 -7.74
C TYR A 76 -5.77 -8.45 -7.54
N ILE A 77 -5.46 -9.30 -6.55
CA ILE A 77 -4.09 -9.77 -6.28
C ILE A 77 -3.55 -10.60 -7.44
N SER A 78 -4.38 -11.45 -8.04
CA SER A 78 -4.02 -12.24 -9.23
C SER A 78 -3.59 -11.34 -10.39
N ASP A 79 -4.34 -10.26 -10.63
CA ASP A 79 -4.03 -9.33 -11.71
C ASP A 79 -2.80 -8.44 -11.40
N LEU A 80 -2.55 -8.08 -10.14
CA LEU A 80 -1.30 -7.44 -9.74
C LEU A 80 -0.09 -8.34 -10.03
N LEU A 81 -0.19 -9.64 -9.70
CA LEU A 81 0.85 -10.62 -10.04
C LEU A 81 1.05 -10.74 -11.56
N ALA A 82 -0.04 -10.71 -12.34
CA ALA A 82 0.02 -10.70 -13.80
C ALA A 82 0.70 -9.44 -14.36
N TYR A 83 0.51 -8.27 -13.74
CA TYR A 83 1.28 -7.06 -14.09
C TYR A 83 2.78 -7.26 -13.95
N HIS A 84 3.23 -7.87 -12.85
CA HIS A 84 4.65 -8.13 -12.62
C HIS A 84 5.24 -9.15 -13.62
N ASP A 85 4.47 -10.15 -14.04
CA ASP A 85 4.89 -11.06 -15.12
C ASP A 85 5.02 -10.32 -16.45
N ARG A 86 3.99 -9.52 -16.80
CA ARG A 86 3.98 -8.75 -18.05
C ARG A 86 5.13 -7.75 -18.09
N ARG A 87 5.43 -7.08 -16.98
CA ARG A 87 6.59 -6.19 -16.86
C ARG A 87 7.90 -6.95 -17.09
N PHE A 88 8.07 -8.09 -16.42
CA PHE A 88 9.27 -8.92 -16.56
C PHE A 88 9.50 -9.37 -18.00
N LEU A 89 8.44 -9.72 -18.73
CA LEU A 89 8.53 -10.16 -20.12
C LEU A 89 8.76 -9.03 -21.13
N ASN A 90 8.30 -7.81 -20.85
CA ASN A 90 8.31 -6.70 -21.81
C ASN A 90 9.38 -5.63 -21.54
N GLN A 91 10.01 -5.63 -20.36
CA GLN A 91 11.06 -4.67 -20.03
C GLN A 91 12.42 -5.14 -20.59
N PRO A 92 13.05 -4.42 -21.54
CA PRO A 92 14.27 -4.89 -22.23
C PRO A 92 15.47 -5.15 -21.31
N ASN A 93 15.52 -4.45 -20.16
CA ASN A 93 16.57 -4.58 -19.14
C ASN A 93 16.02 -5.18 -17.84
N ALA A 94 15.08 -6.13 -17.93
CA ALA A 94 14.46 -6.74 -16.76
C ALA A 94 15.44 -7.58 -15.90
N VAL A 95 16.50 -8.11 -16.51
CA VAL A 95 17.39 -9.10 -15.90
C VAL A 95 18.84 -8.68 -16.06
N LEU A 96 19.60 -8.71 -14.96
CA LEU A 96 21.02 -8.36 -14.96
C LEU A 96 21.94 -9.55 -15.28
N SER A 97 21.47 -10.77 -15.02
CA SER A 97 22.19 -12.03 -15.26
C SER A 97 21.23 -13.22 -15.24
N HIS A 98 21.65 -14.38 -15.75
CA HIS A 98 20.81 -15.58 -15.70
C HIS A 98 20.34 -15.93 -14.26
N ALA A 99 21.24 -15.82 -13.27
CA ALA A 99 20.92 -16.07 -11.87
C ALA A 99 19.91 -15.05 -11.31
N ASP A 100 20.01 -13.79 -11.74
CA ASP A 100 19.04 -12.75 -11.40
C ASP A 100 17.65 -13.07 -11.96
N GLY A 101 17.57 -13.45 -13.25
CA GLY A 101 16.32 -13.86 -13.87
C GLY A 101 15.65 -15.02 -13.14
N GLN A 102 16.43 -16.06 -12.78
CA GLN A 102 15.92 -17.19 -12.00
C GLN A 102 15.38 -16.75 -10.64
N ARG A 103 16.09 -15.86 -9.94
CA ARG A 103 15.64 -15.32 -8.64
C ARG A 103 14.32 -14.56 -8.76
N GLN A 104 14.20 -13.67 -9.76
CA GLN A 104 12.98 -12.89 -9.98
C GLN A 104 11.77 -13.76 -10.34
N MET A 105 11.97 -14.84 -11.13
CA MET A 105 10.91 -15.80 -11.42
C MET A 105 10.52 -16.61 -10.18
N ALA A 106 11.51 -17.09 -9.41
CA ALA A 106 11.27 -17.83 -8.17
C ALA A 106 10.47 -17.00 -7.16
N GLN A 107 10.79 -15.70 -7.01
CA GLN A 107 10.03 -14.77 -6.16
C GLN A 107 8.56 -14.65 -6.59
N LYS A 108 8.28 -14.57 -7.90
CA LYS A 108 6.90 -14.51 -8.43
C LYS A 108 6.12 -15.79 -8.16
N VAL A 109 6.76 -16.95 -8.34
CA VAL A 109 6.17 -18.26 -8.02
C VAL A 109 5.89 -18.38 -6.53
N LEU A 110 6.85 -17.96 -5.70
CA LEU A 110 6.73 -17.95 -4.25
C LEU A 110 5.55 -17.10 -3.78
N LEU A 111 5.46 -15.83 -4.22
CA LEU A 111 4.36 -14.92 -3.84
C LEU A 111 2.97 -15.45 -4.25
N ARG A 112 2.89 -16.22 -5.34
CA ARG A 112 1.67 -16.95 -5.71
C ARG A 112 1.36 -18.09 -4.76
N ALA A 113 2.37 -18.91 -4.43
CA ALA A 113 2.21 -20.07 -3.57
C ALA A 113 1.77 -19.68 -2.15
N ILE A 114 2.36 -18.62 -1.59
CA ILE A 114 2.12 -18.20 -0.19
C ILE A 114 0.98 -17.20 -0.03
N GLY A 115 0.42 -16.66 -1.12
CA GLY A 115 -0.55 -15.56 -1.07
C GLY A 115 -1.76 -15.83 -0.19
N HIS A 116 -2.24 -17.08 -0.16
CA HIS A 116 -3.37 -17.50 0.66
C HIS A 116 -3.16 -17.33 2.18
N HIS A 117 -1.92 -17.24 2.66
CA HIS A 117 -1.62 -16.95 4.07
C HIS A 117 -1.80 -15.47 4.42
N PHE A 118 -1.72 -14.58 3.43
CA PHE A 118 -1.78 -13.13 3.59
C PHE A 118 -3.15 -12.54 3.19
N LEU A 119 -4.11 -13.39 2.80
CA LEU A 119 -5.45 -12.98 2.37
C LEU A 119 -6.49 -13.58 3.33
N PRO A 120 -6.78 -12.89 4.46
CA PRO A 120 -7.63 -13.44 5.49
C PRO A 120 -9.09 -13.49 5.02
N ARG A 121 -9.74 -14.62 5.28
CA ARG A 121 -11.05 -14.96 4.68
C ARG A 121 -12.17 -13.99 5.08
N ASP A 122 -12.07 -13.41 6.26
CA ASP A 122 -13.01 -12.42 6.81
C ASP A 122 -12.90 -11.04 6.14
N LEU A 123 -11.76 -10.72 5.52
CA LEU A 123 -11.55 -9.44 4.83
C LEU A 123 -11.57 -9.55 3.30
N ARG A 124 -11.70 -10.77 2.77
CA ARG A 124 -11.64 -11.04 1.32
C ARG A 124 -12.63 -10.24 0.47
N ASN A 125 -13.79 -9.87 1.05
CA ASN A 125 -14.86 -9.15 0.37
C ASN A 125 -15.01 -7.71 0.89
N GLY A 126 -13.95 -7.16 1.47
CA GLY A 126 -13.92 -5.84 2.09
C GLY A 126 -13.92 -5.89 3.62
N PRO A 127 -14.00 -4.72 4.29
CA PRO A 127 -14.33 -3.42 3.70
C PRO A 127 -13.22 -2.81 2.82
N TYR A 128 -13.64 -1.96 1.87
CA TYR A 128 -12.75 -1.18 1.00
C TYR A 128 -12.80 0.30 1.39
N ALA A 129 -11.69 1.02 1.21
CA ALA A 129 -11.57 2.43 1.55
C ALA A 129 -10.84 3.21 0.45
N LEU A 130 -11.13 4.51 0.39
CA LEU A 130 -10.38 5.41 -0.47
C LEU A 130 -8.93 5.56 0.03
N ARG A 131 -7.98 5.52 -0.90
CA ARG A 131 -6.55 5.69 -0.62
C ARG A 131 -5.88 6.48 -1.73
N LEU A 132 -4.98 7.39 -1.33
CA LEU A 132 -4.01 8.02 -2.20
C LEU A 132 -2.84 7.06 -2.40
N THR A 133 -2.64 6.59 -3.62
CA THR A 133 -1.61 5.58 -3.94
C THR A 133 -0.24 6.21 -4.22
N ASP A 134 -0.19 7.53 -4.41
CA ASP A 134 1.03 8.31 -4.61
C ASP A 134 1.30 9.34 -3.49
N LEU A 135 0.83 9.06 -2.27
CA LEU A 135 1.09 9.96 -1.16
C LEU A 135 2.52 9.77 -0.65
N HIS A 136 3.40 10.71 -0.96
CA HIS A 136 4.77 10.81 -0.43
C HIS A 136 5.11 12.24 0.01
N GLN A 137 6.28 12.42 0.63
CA GLN A 137 6.70 13.68 1.26
C GLN A 137 6.64 14.92 0.34
N SER A 138 6.80 14.78 -0.97
CA SER A 138 6.75 15.90 -1.92
C SER A 138 5.32 16.36 -2.23
N ASN A 139 4.32 15.51 -1.93
CA ASN A 139 2.91 15.79 -2.17
C ASN A 139 2.19 16.37 -0.92
N ILE A 140 2.95 16.64 0.16
CA ILE A 140 2.45 17.12 1.44
C ILE A 140 3.09 18.46 1.77
N PHE A 141 2.28 19.51 1.87
CA PHE A 141 2.70 20.80 2.40
C PHE A 141 2.41 20.89 3.88
N VAL A 142 3.34 21.52 4.61
CA VAL A 142 3.21 21.71 6.06
C VAL A 142 3.57 23.13 6.49
N ASP A 143 3.04 23.55 7.64
CA ASP A 143 3.45 24.79 8.30
C ASP A 143 4.78 24.65 9.07
N LYS A 144 5.20 25.71 9.77
CA LYS A 144 6.42 25.74 10.59
C LYS A 144 6.46 24.72 11.74
N PHE A 145 5.32 24.13 12.11
CA PHE A 145 5.18 23.12 13.14
C PHE A 145 4.90 21.71 12.57
N TRP A 146 4.96 21.57 11.24
CA TRP A 146 4.64 20.36 10.50
C TRP A 146 3.17 19.94 10.53
N ASN A 147 2.25 20.87 10.79
CA ASN A 147 0.84 20.61 10.52
C ASN A 147 0.64 20.51 9.00
N ILE A 148 -0.02 19.45 8.53
CA ILE A 148 -0.41 19.32 7.12
C ILE A 148 -1.39 20.45 6.78
N THR A 149 -1.04 21.25 5.77
CA THR A 149 -1.87 22.38 5.30
C THR A 149 -2.52 22.07 3.96
N TYR A 150 -1.79 21.40 3.05
CA TYR A 150 -2.30 21.02 1.74
C TYR A 150 -1.76 19.66 1.30
N LEU A 151 -2.59 18.94 0.56
CA LEU A 151 -2.19 17.77 -0.23
C LEU A 151 -2.33 18.13 -1.70
N ILE A 152 -1.33 17.80 -2.50
CA ILE A 152 -1.35 17.97 -3.94
C ILE A 152 -1.29 16.62 -4.64
N ASP A 153 -1.42 16.64 -5.97
CA ASP A 153 -1.23 15.45 -6.81
C ASP A 153 -2.15 14.27 -6.43
N LEU A 154 -3.46 14.56 -6.46
CA LEU A 154 -4.51 13.65 -5.97
C LEU A 154 -5.08 12.72 -7.05
N GLU A 155 -4.45 12.65 -8.22
CA GLU A 155 -4.97 11.91 -9.38
C GLU A 155 -4.95 10.38 -9.16
N TRP A 156 -4.01 9.88 -8.36
CA TRP A 156 -3.83 8.46 -8.10
C TRP A 156 -4.64 7.96 -6.90
N VAL A 157 -5.96 8.14 -6.96
CA VAL A 157 -6.90 7.74 -5.91
C VAL A 157 -7.66 6.45 -6.27
N CYS A 158 -7.67 5.49 -5.35
CA CYS A 158 -8.31 4.20 -5.53
C CYS A 158 -9.12 3.79 -4.29
N SER A 159 -10.22 3.07 -4.50
CA SER A 159 -10.84 2.21 -3.51
C SER A 159 -10.03 0.92 -3.42
N LEU A 160 -9.44 0.64 -2.25
CA LEU A 160 -8.57 -0.50 -2.00
C LEU A 160 -8.96 -1.24 -0.70
N PRO A 161 -8.56 -2.51 -0.52
CA PRO A 161 -8.77 -3.24 0.73
C PRO A 161 -8.25 -2.46 1.94
N MET A 162 -9.06 -2.34 3.00
CA MET A 162 -8.66 -1.59 4.20
C MET A 162 -7.45 -2.21 4.89
N ASP A 163 -7.21 -3.51 4.71
CA ASP A 163 -6.07 -4.22 5.27
C ASP A 163 -4.76 -4.04 4.50
N MET A 164 -4.80 -3.34 3.36
CA MET A 164 -3.60 -2.79 2.71
C MET A 164 -3.08 -1.53 3.40
N LEU A 165 -3.80 -0.95 4.37
CA LEU A 165 -3.35 0.21 5.12
C LEU A 165 -2.15 -0.15 6.00
N GLY A 166 -1.22 0.78 6.09
CA GLY A 166 -0.01 0.63 6.89
C GLY A 166 0.73 1.95 7.01
N ALA A 167 1.77 1.96 7.84
CA ALA A 167 2.69 3.09 7.90
C ALA A 167 3.31 3.32 6.52
N PRO A 168 3.44 4.57 6.03
CA PRO A 168 4.13 4.82 4.79
C PRO A 168 5.63 4.45 4.89
N TYR A 169 6.13 3.64 3.96
CA TYR A 169 7.54 3.20 4.00
C TYR A 169 8.54 4.36 3.93
N TRP A 170 8.15 5.46 3.27
CA TRP A 170 8.98 6.66 3.12
C TRP A 170 9.08 7.49 4.42
N LEU A 171 8.45 7.10 5.53
CA LEU A 171 8.62 7.78 6.82
C LEU A 171 10.08 7.78 7.31
N THR A 172 10.90 6.83 6.84
CA THR A 172 12.36 6.80 7.08
C THR A 172 13.18 7.48 5.98
N GLY A 173 12.53 8.08 4.97
CA GLY A 173 13.19 8.68 3.80
C GLY A 173 13.89 7.65 2.91
N LEU A 174 13.63 6.36 3.12
CA LEU A 174 14.20 5.26 2.37
C LEU A 174 13.19 4.75 1.32
N GLY A 175 13.73 4.24 0.22
CA GLY A 175 12.98 3.40 -0.72
C GLY A 175 12.64 2.05 -0.08
N ILE A 176 11.56 1.41 -0.54
CA ILE A 176 11.13 0.11 0.00
C ILE A 176 12.20 -0.98 -0.11
N ASP A 177 12.98 -0.93 -1.19
CA ASP A 177 14.10 -1.83 -1.48
C ASP A 177 15.32 -1.59 -0.58
N GLN A 178 15.34 -0.48 0.17
CA GLN A 178 16.40 -0.11 1.11
C GLN A 178 16.07 -0.46 2.57
N ILE A 179 14.88 -1.02 2.84
CA ILE A 179 14.44 -1.35 4.20
C ILE A 179 14.83 -2.79 4.55
N HIS A 180 16.11 -2.99 4.86
CA HIS A 180 16.68 -4.25 5.34
C HIS A 180 17.64 -4.02 6.51
N ASP A 181 18.00 -5.08 7.24
CA ASP A 181 18.95 -5.05 8.37
C ASP A 181 18.64 -3.95 9.41
N LYS A 182 19.60 -3.05 9.66
CA LYS A 182 19.45 -1.92 10.60
C LYS A 182 18.36 -0.94 10.17
N ALA A 183 18.14 -0.78 8.86
CA ALA A 183 17.08 0.09 8.35
C ALA A 183 15.70 -0.49 8.65
N LEU A 184 15.56 -1.83 8.64
CA LEU A 184 14.32 -2.48 9.05
C LEU A 184 14.01 -2.24 10.53
N GLN A 185 14.99 -2.37 11.42
CA GLN A 185 14.81 -2.08 12.86
C GLN A 185 14.40 -0.63 13.09
N THR A 186 15.00 0.30 12.36
CA THR A 186 14.66 1.72 12.41
C THR A 186 13.23 1.95 11.91
N TYR A 187 12.86 1.29 10.81
CA TYR A 187 11.53 1.40 10.24
C TYR A 187 10.46 0.80 11.16
N ASP A 188 10.72 -0.34 11.79
CA ASP A 188 9.82 -0.95 12.77
C ASP A 188 9.54 -0.01 13.95
N SER A 189 10.57 0.63 14.51
CA SER A 189 10.40 1.63 15.57
C SER A 189 9.52 2.81 15.13
N VAL A 190 9.73 3.31 13.92
CA VAL A 190 8.91 4.40 13.33
C VAL A 190 7.47 3.93 13.07
N CYS A 191 7.27 2.70 12.61
CA CYS A 191 5.96 2.11 12.41
C CYS A 191 5.19 2.00 13.72
N GLN A 192 5.81 1.50 14.78
CA GLN A 192 5.18 1.38 16.10
C GLN A 192 4.78 2.74 16.65
N GLU A 193 5.63 3.76 16.50
CA GLU A 193 5.30 5.14 16.88
C GLU A 193 4.12 5.69 16.06
N TYR A 194 4.12 5.49 14.75
CA TYR A 194 3.03 5.91 13.87
C TYR A 194 1.71 5.22 14.23
N VAL A 195 1.71 3.90 14.43
CA VAL A 195 0.51 3.13 14.81
C VAL A 195 -0.04 3.57 16.17
N ARG A 196 0.84 3.89 17.13
CA ARG A 196 0.41 4.44 18.43
C ARG A 196 -0.32 5.77 18.25
N ILE A 197 0.29 6.72 17.54
CA ILE A 197 -0.33 8.04 17.26
C ILE A 197 -1.62 7.87 16.45
N PHE A 198 -1.63 6.96 15.49
CA PHE A 198 -2.82 6.67 14.68
C PHE A 198 -3.97 6.18 15.56
N ARG A 199 -3.71 5.29 16.53
CA ARG A 199 -4.72 4.82 17.49
C ARG A 199 -5.30 5.97 18.33
N GLU A 200 -4.45 6.86 18.84
CA GLU A 200 -4.89 8.03 19.62
C GLU A 200 -5.83 8.93 18.80
N GLU A 201 -5.49 9.19 17.54
CA GLU A 201 -6.33 10.00 16.63
C GLU A 201 -7.62 9.27 16.22
N GLU A 202 -7.57 7.94 16.05
CA GLU A 202 -8.74 7.10 15.78
C GLU A 202 -9.73 7.12 16.95
N GLU A 203 -9.24 6.99 18.19
CA GLU A 203 -10.05 7.05 19.41
C GLU A 203 -10.68 8.43 19.62
N ALA A 204 -9.92 9.50 19.37
CA ALA A 204 -10.39 10.87 19.50
C ALA A 204 -11.51 11.21 18.50
N LEU A 205 -11.49 10.63 17.30
CA LEU A 205 -12.48 10.88 16.25
C LEU A 205 -13.76 10.05 16.40
N ARG A 206 -13.68 8.84 16.98
CA ARG A 206 -14.70 7.79 16.73
C ARG A 206 -15.59 7.40 17.90
N GLY A 207 -15.46 7.94 19.11
CA GLY A 207 -16.40 7.69 20.23
C GLY A 207 -17.04 6.29 20.22
N SER A 208 -16.28 5.24 20.52
CA SER A 208 -16.66 3.81 20.65
C SER A 208 -17.53 3.09 19.58
N GLN A 209 -17.97 3.69 18.47
CA GLN A 209 -19.09 3.13 17.67
C GLN A 209 -18.75 2.40 16.35
N SER A 210 -17.47 2.19 15.99
CA SER A 210 -17.09 1.34 14.83
C SER A 210 -16.58 -0.02 15.29
N SER A 211 -17.12 -1.12 14.75
CA SER A 211 -16.66 -2.49 15.05
C SER A 211 -15.27 -2.78 14.48
N LEU A 212 -14.88 -2.12 13.39
CA LEU A 212 -13.54 -2.25 12.78
C LEU A 212 -12.66 -1.07 13.20
N ARG A 213 -11.54 -1.37 13.84
CA ARG A 213 -10.48 -0.42 14.20
C ARG A 213 -9.33 -0.54 13.20
N LEU A 214 -9.06 0.53 12.45
CA LEU A 214 -7.99 0.56 11.46
C LEU A 214 -6.61 0.44 12.11
N SER A 215 -6.43 0.99 13.33
CA SER A 215 -5.17 0.82 14.06
C SER A 215 -4.87 -0.64 14.41
N GLU A 216 -5.88 -1.43 14.77
CA GLU A 216 -5.75 -2.86 15.05
C GLU A 216 -5.50 -3.65 13.76
N LEU A 217 -6.17 -3.25 12.67
CA LEU A 217 -5.95 -3.85 11.36
C LEU A 217 -4.52 -3.60 10.83
N MET A 218 -4.02 -2.37 10.95
CA MET A 218 -2.64 -2.02 10.60
C MET A 218 -1.62 -2.78 11.47
N HIS A 219 -1.87 -2.89 12.78
CA HIS A 219 -0.99 -3.63 13.68
C HIS A 219 -0.96 -5.12 13.33
N SER A 220 -2.11 -5.75 13.14
CA SER A 220 -2.18 -7.17 12.74
C SER A 220 -1.50 -7.41 11.39
N ALA A 221 -1.77 -6.57 10.39
CA ALA A 221 -1.14 -6.67 9.06
C ALA A 221 0.39 -6.52 9.11
N TRP A 222 0.92 -5.77 10.07
CA TRP A 222 2.36 -5.71 10.34
C TRP A 222 2.87 -7.03 10.94
N THR A 223 2.21 -7.52 11.99
CA THR A 223 2.62 -8.73 12.73
C THR A 223 2.55 -10.01 11.88
N ASP A 224 1.51 -10.17 11.06
CA ASP A 224 1.30 -11.37 10.24
C ASP A 224 1.94 -11.28 8.85
N GLY A 225 2.64 -10.18 8.53
CA GLY A 225 3.39 -9.99 7.29
C GLY A 225 2.56 -9.54 6.08
N ARG A 226 1.24 -9.33 6.21
CA ARG A 226 0.39 -8.83 5.11
C ARG A 226 0.85 -7.49 4.56
N TYR A 227 1.33 -6.60 5.43
CA TYR A 227 1.89 -5.32 5.04
C TYR A 227 3.00 -5.49 3.99
N TRP A 228 3.91 -6.42 4.22
CA TRP A 228 5.03 -6.69 3.31
C TRP A 228 4.59 -7.40 2.03
N TYR A 229 3.68 -8.37 2.16
CA TYR A 229 3.08 -9.04 1.01
C TYR A 229 2.45 -8.04 0.04
N TYR A 230 1.61 -7.13 0.56
CA TYR A 230 0.99 -6.10 -0.26
C TYR A 230 2.01 -5.16 -0.89
N LEU A 231 3.04 -4.71 -0.15
CA LEU A 231 4.09 -3.87 -0.73
C LEU A 231 4.90 -4.55 -1.83
N CYS A 232 5.15 -5.86 -1.73
CA CYS A 232 5.77 -6.60 -2.83
C CYS A 232 4.93 -6.50 -4.13
N LEU A 233 3.61 -6.48 -4.01
CA LEU A 233 2.69 -6.42 -5.15
C LEU A 233 2.45 -4.99 -5.65
N THR A 234 2.41 -4.01 -4.75
CA THR A 234 1.99 -2.64 -5.09
C THR A 234 3.16 -1.67 -5.33
N SER A 235 4.41 -2.10 -5.13
CA SER A 235 5.59 -1.27 -5.35
C SER A 235 6.40 -1.73 -6.58
N LEU A 236 7.06 -0.79 -7.25
CA LEU A 236 7.91 -1.09 -8.41
C LEU A 236 9.09 -2.01 -8.06
N ASN A 237 9.74 -1.78 -6.91
CA ASN A 237 10.96 -2.49 -6.54
C ASN A 237 10.77 -3.45 -5.36
N GLY A 238 9.61 -3.39 -4.69
CA GLY A 238 9.33 -4.19 -3.49
C GLY A 238 9.25 -5.70 -3.73
N MET A 239 8.92 -6.15 -4.95
CA MET A 239 8.87 -7.58 -5.27
C MET A 239 10.26 -8.25 -5.26
N TYR A 240 11.30 -7.48 -5.58
CA TYR A 240 12.65 -8.01 -5.79
C TYR A 240 13.46 -8.10 -4.50
N THR A 241 13.07 -7.31 -3.50
CA THR A 241 13.59 -7.38 -2.15
C THR A 241 12.66 -8.26 -1.34
N ILE A 242 13.06 -9.50 -1.06
CA ILE A 242 12.29 -10.34 -0.13
C ILE A 242 12.37 -9.64 1.21
N SER A 243 11.24 -9.13 1.69
CA SER A 243 11.22 -8.52 3.02
C SER A 243 11.58 -9.57 4.07
N PRO A 244 12.41 -9.25 5.08
CA PRO A 244 12.77 -10.17 6.14
C PRO A 244 11.57 -10.82 6.86
N SER A 245 10.38 -10.20 6.81
CA SER A 245 9.15 -10.79 7.34
C SER A 245 8.60 -11.95 6.49
N ILE A 246 8.77 -11.91 5.16
CA ILE A 246 8.43 -13.06 4.30
C ILE A 246 9.44 -14.19 4.52
N GLU A 247 10.72 -13.87 4.69
CA GLU A 247 11.75 -14.87 5.07
C GLU A 247 11.49 -15.48 6.44
N THR A 248 11.09 -14.66 7.42
CA THR A 248 10.73 -15.13 8.76
C THR A 248 9.49 -16.03 8.71
N PHE A 249 8.47 -15.64 7.93
CA PHE A 249 7.29 -16.48 7.68
C PHE A 249 7.69 -17.82 7.06
N LEU A 250 8.54 -17.82 6.02
CA LEU A 250 9.03 -19.04 5.38
C LEU A 250 9.88 -19.91 6.32
N SER A 251 10.58 -19.29 7.27
CA SER A 251 11.36 -20.01 8.29
C SER A 251 10.49 -20.62 9.40
N SER A 252 9.22 -20.23 9.48
CA SER A 252 8.25 -20.72 10.47
C SER A 252 7.31 -21.82 9.96
N ILE A 253 7.38 -22.15 8.67
CA ILE A 253 6.68 -23.27 8.02
C ILE A 253 7.62 -24.46 7.94
#